data_AF-A0AAU7W1Z5-F1
#
_entry.id   AF-A0AAU7W1Z5-F1
#
_cell.length_a   1.000
_cell.length_b   1.000
_cell.length_c   1.000
_cell.angle_alpha   90.00
_cell.angle_beta   90.00
_cell.angle_gamma   90.00
#
_symmetry.space_group_name_H-M   'P 1'
#
loop_
_entity.id
_entity.type
_entity.pdbx_description
1 polymer ?
#
loop_
_entity_poly.entity_id
_entity_poly.type
_entity_poly.pdbx_seq_one_letter_code
_entity_poly.pdbx_strand_id
1 'polypeptide(L)'
;MEIRGPLELPARREEIELQTADGLRLVGELAQPEDAAPVATLVTLHPLPTAGGFMDSHIIRKAAARLPALADLAVLRFNTRGTTSARGTSEGAFDGGAAEQFDVAAAMDFVRERELPRPWLLGWSFGTELALKYGREHEIEGIILLSPPLHRATDGEVAAWASTDRPVVVLVPELDDYLRPDEARQRFAAIPHAQLIAVEGGKHLWVGETQTRRVLTEIVAAVNASALPLATHWPPA
;
A
#
# COMPACT_ATOMS: atom_id res chain seq x y z
N MET A 1 -23.37 5.18 -12.55
CA MET A 1 -23.19 5.69 -11.16
C MET A 1 -21.82 6.32 -11.03
N GLU A 2 -21.69 7.53 -10.47
CA GLU A 2 -20.37 8.17 -10.27
C GLU A 2 -19.56 7.38 -9.22
N ILE A 3 -18.28 7.11 -9.52
CA ILE A 3 -17.35 6.45 -8.61
C ILE A 3 -16.78 7.50 -7.65
N ARG A 4 -17.28 7.48 -6.41
CA ARG A 4 -16.85 8.37 -5.33
C ARG A 4 -17.18 7.81 -3.95
N GLY A 5 -16.56 8.41 -2.92
CA GLY A 5 -16.93 8.12 -1.53
C GLY A 5 -16.67 6.66 -1.17
N PRO A 6 -17.58 5.98 -0.43
CA PRO A 6 -17.39 4.60 0.01
C PRO A 6 -17.82 3.56 -1.03
N LEU A 7 -18.07 3.93 -2.29
CA LEU A 7 -18.56 3.00 -3.31
C LEU A 7 -17.60 1.81 -3.48
N GLU A 8 -18.16 0.61 -3.35
CA GLU A 8 -17.49 -0.66 -3.63
C GLU A 8 -17.94 -1.16 -5.00
N LEU A 9 -16.96 -1.45 -5.85
CA LEU A 9 -17.16 -2.04 -7.17
C LEU A 9 -17.08 -3.57 -7.07
N PRO A 10 -17.64 -4.29 -8.07
CA PRO A 10 -17.66 -5.74 -8.04
C PRO A 10 -16.27 -6.35 -7.89
N ALA A 11 -16.12 -7.29 -6.96
CA ALA A 11 -14.88 -8.00 -6.70
C ALA A 11 -15.16 -9.23 -5.81
N ARG A 12 -14.36 -10.29 -5.96
CA ARG A 12 -14.35 -11.41 -5.01
C ARG A 12 -13.58 -10.98 -3.76
N ARG A 13 -14.22 -11.00 -2.59
CA ARG A 13 -13.61 -10.61 -1.30
C ARG A 13 -13.60 -11.79 -0.35
N GLU A 14 -12.44 -12.07 0.21
CA GLU A 14 -12.18 -13.17 1.14
C GLU A 14 -11.57 -12.57 2.41
N GLU A 15 -12.19 -12.83 3.57
CA GLU A 15 -11.52 -12.58 4.85
C GLU A 15 -10.44 -13.63 5.04
N ILE A 16 -9.27 -13.19 5.45
CA ILE A 16 -8.09 -14.05 5.56
C ILE A 16 -7.42 -13.87 6.92
N GLU A 17 -6.64 -14.88 7.28
CA GLU A 17 -5.73 -14.82 8.42
C GLU A 17 -4.31 -15.13 7.93
N LEU A 18 -3.34 -14.37 8.44
CA LEU A 18 -1.92 -14.58 8.17
C LEU A 18 -1.29 -15.14 9.45
N GLN A 19 -0.39 -16.12 9.30
CA GLN A 19 0.38 -16.66 10.41
C GLN A 19 1.82 -16.17 10.30
N THR A 20 2.30 -15.50 11.33
CA THR A 20 3.68 -15.01 11.37
C THR A 20 4.64 -16.09 11.87
N ALA A 21 5.91 -15.97 11.49
CA ALA A 21 6.95 -16.90 11.93
C ALA A 21 7.19 -16.86 13.46
N ASP A 22 6.84 -15.75 14.12
CA ASP A 22 6.85 -15.60 15.58
C ASP A 22 5.54 -16.05 16.26
N GLY A 23 4.63 -16.68 15.51
CA GLY A 23 3.46 -17.40 16.05
C GLY A 23 2.23 -16.53 16.33
N LEU A 24 2.11 -15.38 15.67
CA LEU A 24 0.94 -14.49 15.78
C LEU A 24 0.00 -14.68 14.60
N ARG A 25 -1.30 -14.58 14.88
CA ARG A 25 -2.34 -14.50 13.87
C ARG A 25 -2.69 -13.04 13.55
N LEU A 26 -2.60 -12.67 12.28
CA LEU A 26 -3.00 -11.35 11.78
C LEU A 26 -4.29 -11.47 10.97
N VAL A 27 -5.18 -10.48 11.08
CA VAL A 27 -6.44 -10.44 10.33
C VAL A 27 -6.32 -9.60 9.06
N GLY A 28 -6.98 -10.01 7.98
CA GLY A 28 -6.94 -9.30 6.71
C GLY A 28 -8.12 -9.56 5.78
N GLU A 29 -8.03 -9.01 4.57
CA GLU A 29 -8.90 -9.26 3.44
C GLU A 29 -8.09 -9.31 2.14
N LEU A 30 -8.44 -10.27 1.28
CA LEU A 30 -8.01 -10.30 -0.11
C LEU A 30 -9.19 -9.92 -1.02
N ALA A 31 -9.03 -8.84 -1.79
CA ALA A 31 -9.99 -8.44 -2.83
C ALA A 31 -9.40 -8.73 -4.22
N GLN A 32 -10.15 -9.39 -5.10
CA GLN A 32 -9.71 -9.80 -6.44
C GLN A 32 -10.75 -9.46 -7.51
N PRO A 33 -10.35 -9.26 -8.78
CA PRO A 33 -11.29 -9.01 -9.88
C PRO A 33 -12.39 -10.08 -9.94
N GLU A 34 -13.63 -9.70 -10.20
CA GLU A 34 -14.78 -10.63 -10.15
C GLU A 34 -14.76 -11.66 -11.28
N ASP A 35 -14.43 -11.22 -12.49
CA ASP A 35 -14.54 -12.01 -13.72
C ASP A 35 -13.20 -12.29 -14.41
N ALA A 36 -12.09 -11.88 -13.80
CA ALA A 36 -10.75 -12.02 -14.37
C ALA A 36 -9.74 -12.56 -13.34
N ALA A 37 -8.60 -13.04 -13.85
CA ALA A 37 -7.41 -13.23 -13.04
C ALA A 37 -6.73 -11.86 -12.82
N PRO A 38 -6.20 -11.58 -11.62
CA PRO A 38 -5.48 -10.33 -11.39
C PRO A 38 -4.22 -10.27 -12.25
N VAL A 39 -3.86 -9.08 -12.74
CA VAL A 39 -2.61 -8.86 -13.50
C VAL A 39 -1.42 -8.55 -12.60
N ALA A 40 -1.70 -8.10 -11.37
CA ALA A 40 -0.73 -7.80 -10.32
C ALA A 40 -1.45 -7.71 -8.96
N THR A 41 -0.66 -7.68 -7.88
CA THR A 41 -1.17 -7.69 -6.50
C THR A 41 -0.60 -6.53 -5.70
N LEU A 42 -1.46 -5.71 -5.09
CA LEU A 42 -1.07 -4.70 -4.12
C LEU A 42 -1.10 -5.32 -2.72
N VAL A 43 0.05 -5.45 -2.08
CA VAL A 43 0.17 -5.81 -0.67
C VAL A 43 0.28 -4.53 0.14
N THR A 44 -0.76 -4.19 0.89
CA THR A 44 -0.87 -2.86 1.50
C THR A 44 -0.36 -2.85 2.94
N LEU A 45 0.48 -1.87 3.27
CA LEU A 45 1.00 -1.61 4.60
C LEU A 45 0.40 -0.31 5.12
N HIS A 46 -0.40 -0.41 6.19
CA HIS A 46 -1.24 0.68 6.65
C HIS A 46 -0.48 1.77 7.45
N PRO A 47 -1.06 2.97 7.62
CA PRO A 47 -0.50 4.01 8.47
C PRO A 47 -0.43 3.61 9.96
N LEU A 48 0.21 4.46 10.77
CA LEU A 48 0.60 4.15 12.14
C LEU A 48 -0.57 3.66 13.02
N PRO A 49 -0.51 2.44 13.59
CA PRO A 49 -1.59 1.88 14.41
C PRO A 49 -2.01 2.80 15.58
N THR A 50 -1.01 3.34 16.29
CA THR A 50 -1.24 4.19 17.47
C THR A 50 -1.84 5.57 17.15
N ALA A 51 -1.88 5.96 15.87
CA ALA A 51 -2.58 7.14 15.38
C ALA A 51 -3.92 6.79 14.70
N GLY A 52 -4.44 5.59 14.92
CA GLY A 52 -5.70 5.12 14.33
C GLY A 52 -5.57 4.59 12.90
N GLY A 53 -4.35 4.26 12.46
CA GLY A 53 -4.11 3.59 11.18
C GLY A 53 -4.41 2.08 11.24
N PHE A 54 -5.04 1.56 10.19
CA PHE A 54 -5.39 0.15 10.05
C PHE A 54 -5.70 -0.19 8.58
N MET A 55 -6.01 -1.45 8.26
CA MET A 55 -6.21 -1.88 6.87
C MET A 55 -7.39 -1.22 6.12
N ASP A 56 -8.36 -0.60 6.80
CA ASP A 56 -9.42 0.19 6.13
C ASP A 56 -9.15 1.70 6.08
N SER A 57 -7.91 2.12 6.35
CA SER A 57 -7.49 3.52 6.12
C SER A 57 -7.85 3.93 4.69
N HIS A 58 -8.43 5.13 4.50
CA HIS A 58 -9.34 5.35 3.36
C HIS A 58 -8.74 5.20 1.97
N ILE A 59 -7.44 5.42 1.76
CA ILE A 59 -6.80 5.15 0.47
C ILE A 59 -6.74 3.64 0.22
N ILE A 60 -6.26 2.86 1.20
CA ILE A 60 -6.18 1.40 1.12
C ILE A 60 -7.56 0.78 0.94
N ARG A 61 -8.55 1.23 1.74
CA ARG A 61 -9.93 0.77 1.58
C ARG A 61 -10.48 1.05 0.18
N LYS A 62 -10.25 2.25 -0.36
CA LYS A 62 -10.73 2.61 -1.70
C LYS A 62 -9.96 1.89 -2.81
N ALA A 63 -8.68 1.56 -2.59
CA ALA A 63 -7.92 0.72 -3.50
C ALA A 63 -8.57 -0.68 -3.59
N ALA A 64 -8.80 -1.34 -2.44
CA ALA A 64 -9.49 -2.63 -2.38
C ALA A 64 -10.94 -2.59 -2.89
N ALA A 65 -11.63 -1.47 -2.69
CA ALA A 65 -13.00 -1.29 -3.14
C ALA A 65 -13.13 -1.10 -4.66
N ARG A 66 -12.09 -0.60 -5.35
CA ARG A 66 -12.22 -0.08 -6.73
C ARG A 66 -11.24 -0.70 -7.73
N LEU A 67 -9.97 -0.89 -7.36
CA LEU A 67 -8.93 -1.35 -8.29
C LEU A 67 -9.11 -2.78 -8.81
N PRO A 68 -9.75 -3.72 -8.09
CA PRO A 68 -10.11 -5.00 -8.69
C PRO A 68 -10.97 -4.87 -9.95
N ALA A 69 -11.95 -3.97 -9.95
CA ALA A 69 -12.85 -3.77 -11.07
C ALA A 69 -12.32 -2.80 -12.13
N LEU A 70 -11.51 -1.81 -11.72
CA LEU A 70 -11.04 -0.74 -12.62
C LEU A 70 -9.70 -1.02 -13.29
N ALA A 71 -8.90 -1.92 -12.73
CA ALA A 71 -7.52 -2.13 -13.17
C ALA A 71 -7.06 -3.60 -13.06
N ASP A 72 -7.98 -4.53 -12.83
CA ASP A 72 -7.69 -5.96 -12.68
C ASP A 72 -6.60 -6.26 -11.64
N LEU A 73 -6.57 -5.49 -10.55
CA LEU A 73 -5.57 -5.65 -9.47
C LEU A 73 -6.15 -6.44 -8.30
N ALA A 74 -5.40 -7.43 -7.81
CA ALA A 74 -5.64 -7.97 -6.49
C ALA A 74 -5.16 -6.96 -5.43
N VAL A 75 -5.87 -6.87 -4.30
CA VAL A 75 -5.49 -6.01 -3.17
C VAL A 75 -5.55 -6.86 -1.90
N LEU A 76 -4.37 -7.15 -1.36
CA LEU A 76 -4.18 -7.79 -0.07
C LEU A 76 -3.97 -6.71 0.99
N ARG A 77 -4.87 -6.66 1.97
CA ARG A 77 -4.79 -5.73 3.09
C ARG A 77 -4.92 -6.50 4.39
N PHE A 78 -4.13 -6.13 5.38
CA PHE A 78 -4.10 -6.80 6.67
C PHE A 78 -3.74 -5.80 7.76
N ASN A 79 -4.09 -6.12 8.99
CA ASN A 79 -3.69 -5.38 10.17
C ASN A 79 -2.34 -5.93 10.68
N THR A 80 -1.35 -5.07 10.88
CA THR A 80 -0.13 -5.45 11.59
C THR A 80 -0.44 -5.79 13.05
N ARG A 81 0.50 -6.46 13.71
CA ARG A 81 0.39 -6.90 15.11
C ARG A 81 -0.20 -5.84 16.04
N GLY A 82 -1.12 -6.26 16.90
CA GLY A 82 -1.83 -5.41 17.86
C GLY A 82 -2.86 -4.44 17.26
N THR A 83 -2.99 -4.33 15.94
CA THR A 83 -3.95 -3.41 15.30
C THR A 83 -5.37 -3.97 15.32
N THR A 84 -6.34 -3.11 15.65
CA THR A 84 -7.77 -3.45 15.68
C THR A 84 -8.53 -2.73 14.58
N SER A 85 -9.49 -3.43 13.96
CA SER A 85 -10.41 -2.89 12.96
C SER A 85 -11.80 -3.52 13.11
N ALA A 86 -12.73 -3.18 12.21
CA ALA A 86 -14.04 -3.82 12.15
C ALA A 86 -13.99 -5.35 11.91
N ARG A 87 -12.88 -5.86 11.37
CA ARG A 87 -12.65 -7.31 11.11
C ARG A 87 -11.94 -8.04 12.25
N GLY A 88 -11.82 -7.39 13.40
CA GLY A 88 -11.14 -7.93 14.57
C GLY A 88 -9.74 -7.36 14.79
N THR A 89 -9.01 -8.03 15.67
CA THR A 89 -7.72 -7.61 16.21
C THR A 89 -6.64 -8.62 15.83
N SER A 90 -5.58 -8.14 15.18
CA SER A 90 -4.36 -8.91 14.98
C SER A 90 -3.65 -9.09 16.32
N GLU A 91 -3.12 -10.28 16.55
CA GLU A 91 -2.46 -10.63 17.82
C GLU A 91 -1.13 -9.88 18.01
N GLY A 92 -0.54 -10.01 19.20
CA GLY A 92 0.69 -9.32 19.57
C GLY A 92 0.50 -7.84 19.90
N ALA A 93 1.57 -7.06 19.78
CA ALA A 93 1.58 -5.63 20.09
C ALA A 93 2.51 -4.89 19.12
N PHE A 94 2.13 -3.66 18.79
CA PHE A 94 2.97 -2.73 18.04
C PHE A 94 4.27 -2.46 18.79
N ASP A 95 5.42 -2.58 18.11
CA ASP A 95 6.74 -2.42 18.74
C ASP A 95 7.57 -1.26 18.17
N GLY A 96 7.02 -0.55 17.17
CA GLY A 96 7.71 0.55 16.52
C GLY A 96 8.27 0.22 15.13
N GLY A 97 7.99 -0.95 14.57
CA GLY A 97 8.35 -1.31 13.19
C GLY A 97 9.43 -2.36 13.09
N ALA A 98 9.90 -2.93 14.21
CA ALA A 98 10.99 -3.91 14.20
C ALA A 98 10.44 -5.32 14.05
N ALA A 99 9.45 -5.70 14.87
CA ALA A 99 8.85 -7.02 14.78
C ALA A 99 7.78 -7.10 13.68
N GLU A 100 7.25 -5.97 13.18
CA GLU A 100 6.42 -5.96 11.96
C GLU A 100 7.13 -6.53 10.72
N GLN A 101 8.45 -6.77 10.77
CA GLN A 101 9.15 -7.59 9.77
C GLN A 101 8.48 -8.96 9.56
N PHE A 102 8.04 -9.61 10.65
CA PHE A 102 7.38 -10.91 10.56
C PHE A 102 5.97 -10.79 9.98
N ASP A 103 5.32 -9.63 10.16
CA ASP A 103 3.99 -9.36 9.60
C ASP A 103 4.08 -9.17 8.08
N VAL A 104 5.09 -8.41 7.62
CA VAL A 104 5.38 -8.25 6.18
C VAL A 104 5.72 -9.60 5.57
N ALA A 105 6.58 -10.38 6.22
CA ALA A 105 6.94 -11.72 5.76
C ALA A 105 5.72 -12.64 5.64
N ALA A 106 4.82 -12.66 6.64
CA ALA A 106 3.59 -13.45 6.61
C ALA A 106 2.66 -13.06 5.45
N ALA A 107 2.53 -11.77 5.15
CA ALA A 107 1.76 -11.30 4.01
C ALA A 107 2.39 -11.75 2.68
N MET A 108 3.72 -11.74 2.57
CA MET A 108 4.44 -12.17 1.37
C MET A 108 4.44 -13.70 1.21
N ASP A 109 4.46 -14.46 2.30
CA ASP A 109 4.27 -15.91 2.29
C ASP A 109 2.86 -16.27 1.79
N PHE A 110 1.83 -15.56 2.26
CA PHE A 110 0.47 -15.74 1.75
C PHE A 110 0.36 -15.43 0.25
N VAL A 111 1.01 -14.36 -0.24
CA VAL A 111 1.09 -14.04 -1.67
C VAL A 111 1.70 -15.20 -2.46
N ARG A 112 2.83 -15.74 -1.98
CA ARG A 112 3.52 -16.87 -2.61
C ARG A 112 2.65 -18.13 -2.62
N GLU A 113 2.01 -18.46 -1.50
CA GLU A 113 1.17 -19.66 -1.34
C GLU A 113 -0.11 -19.62 -2.17
N ARG A 114 -0.65 -18.42 -2.37
CA ARG A 114 -1.83 -18.19 -3.21
C ARG A 114 -1.49 -17.91 -4.67
N GLU A 115 -0.21 -17.99 -5.04
CA GLU A 115 0.31 -17.71 -6.38
C GLU A 115 -0.17 -16.35 -6.93
N LEU A 116 -0.24 -15.35 -6.05
CA LEU A 116 -0.71 -14.03 -6.40
C LEU A 116 0.32 -13.32 -7.29
N PRO A 117 -0.06 -12.81 -8.47
CA PRO A 117 0.89 -12.38 -9.47
C PRO A 117 1.51 -11.03 -9.11
N ARG A 118 2.78 -10.87 -9.52
CA ARG A 118 3.48 -9.58 -9.64
C ARG A 118 3.23 -8.66 -8.43
N PRO A 119 3.62 -9.06 -7.20
CA PRO A 119 3.29 -8.31 -6.01
C PRO A 119 4.06 -6.98 -5.92
N TRP A 120 3.37 -5.94 -5.47
CA TRP A 120 3.91 -4.62 -5.15
C TRP A 120 3.59 -4.30 -3.69
N LEU A 121 4.55 -3.74 -2.94
CA LEU A 121 4.23 -3.19 -1.62
C LEU A 121 3.71 -1.77 -1.77
N LEU A 122 2.50 -1.53 -1.25
CA LEU A 122 1.89 -0.21 -1.15
C LEU A 122 1.88 0.23 0.31
N GLY A 123 2.87 1.04 0.68
CA GLY A 123 2.97 1.59 2.03
C GLY A 123 2.32 2.96 2.13
N TRP A 124 1.69 3.26 3.27
CA TRP A 124 1.26 4.62 3.60
C TRP A 124 1.72 5.03 5.00
N SER A 125 2.35 6.21 5.10
CA SER A 125 2.91 6.74 6.34
C SER A 125 3.85 5.71 6.97
N PHE A 126 3.60 5.25 8.21
CA PHE A 126 4.33 4.13 8.83
C PHE A 126 4.55 2.92 7.91
N GLY A 127 3.54 2.53 7.12
CA GLY A 127 3.67 1.40 6.19
C GLY A 127 4.70 1.62 5.07
N THR A 128 5.03 2.87 4.72
CA THR A 128 6.14 3.15 3.78
C THR A 128 7.48 2.74 4.37
N GLU A 129 7.63 2.89 5.68
CA GLU A 129 8.87 2.58 6.38
C GLU A 129 9.04 1.07 6.46
N LEU A 130 7.96 0.32 6.70
CA LEU A 130 7.97 -1.14 6.60
C LEU A 130 8.33 -1.63 5.20
N ALA A 131 7.77 -1.01 4.15
CA ALA A 131 8.11 -1.35 2.76
C ALA A 131 9.59 -1.10 2.49
N LEU A 132 10.13 0.05 2.91
CA LEU A 132 11.54 0.40 2.73
C LEU A 132 12.49 -0.57 3.47
N LYS A 133 12.14 -0.94 4.69
CA LYS A 133 12.94 -1.82 5.55
C LYS A 133 13.00 -3.25 5.01
N TYR A 134 11.84 -3.83 4.74
CA TYR A 134 11.70 -5.28 4.57
C TYR A 134 11.37 -5.69 3.12
N GLY A 135 10.91 -4.78 2.27
CA GLY A 135 10.46 -5.11 0.92
C GLY A 135 11.53 -5.73 0.02
N ARG A 136 12.81 -5.37 0.20
CA ARG A 136 13.92 -5.91 -0.61
C ARG A 136 14.18 -7.40 -0.34
N GLU A 137 13.74 -7.91 0.81
CA GLU A 137 13.94 -9.31 1.21
C GLU A 137 12.94 -10.26 0.52
N HIS A 138 11.95 -9.71 -0.18
CA HIS A 138 10.88 -10.48 -0.83
C HIS A 138 10.92 -10.35 -2.36
N GLU A 139 10.29 -11.32 -3.03
CA GLU A 139 10.05 -11.28 -4.48
C GLU A 139 8.88 -10.32 -4.76
N ILE A 140 9.22 -9.09 -5.12
CA ILE A 140 8.28 -8.03 -5.47
C ILE A 140 8.73 -7.33 -6.74
N GLU A 141 7.78 -6.79 -7.47
CA GLU A 141 8.02 -6.00 -8.67
C GLU A 141 8.55 -4.60 -8.32
N GLY A 142 8.02 -3.99 -7.25
CA GLY A 142 8.41 -2.65 -6.81
C GLY A 142 7.65 -2.19 -5.57
N ILE A 143 7.91 -0.94 -5.16
CA ILE A 143 7.27 -0.31 -4.00
C ILE A 143 6.64 1.03 -4.36
N ILE A 144 5.51 1.32 -3.73
CA ILE A 144 4.81 2.60 -3.81
C ILE A 144 4.69 3.15 -2.40
N LEU A 145 5.25 4.33 -2.18
CA LEU A 145 5.34 4.97 -0.88
C LEU A 145 4.44 6.21 -0.84
N LEU A 146 3.37 6.15 -0.06
CA LEU A 146 2.44 7.26 0.13
C LEU A 146 2.80 8.02 1.41
N SER A 147 3.10 9.32 1.30
CA SER A 147 3.43 10.19 2.44
C SER A 147 4.49 9.61 3.38
N PRO A 148 5.71 9.28 2.90
CA PRO A 148 6.71 8.62 3.74
C PRO A 148 7.32 9.57 4.78
N PRO A 149 7.08 9.39 6.09
CA PRO A 149 7.59 10.33 7.09
C PRO A 149 9.08 10.11 7.42
N LEU A 150 9.63 8.91 7.13
CA LEU A 150 11.02 8.53 7.37
C LEU A 150 11.49 8.79 8.82
N HIS A 151 10.63 8.50 9.80
CA HIS A 151 10.93 8.65 11.23
C HIS A 151 11.68 7.44 11.82
N ARG A 152 11.48 6.27 11.24
CA ARG A 152 11.97 4.94 11.64
C ARG A 152 12.86 4.32 10.59
N ALA A 153 12.60 4.58 9.31
CA ALA A 153 13.48 4.19 8.23
C ALA A 153 14.75 5.06 8.27
N THR A 154 15.89 4.41 8.33
CA THR A 154 17.22 5.02 8.31
C THR A 154 17.63 5.37 6.89
N ASP A 155 18.56 6.31 6.74
CA ASP A 155 19.11 6.65 5.42
C ASP A 155 19.81 5.44 4.77
N GLY A 156 20.36 4.52 5.57
CA GLY A 156 20.93 3.27 5.09
C GLY A 156 19.88 2.33 4.48
N GLU A 157 18.71 2.19 5.13
CA GLU A 157 17.60 1.38 4.61
C GLU A 157 17.03 1.98 3.31
N VAL A 158 16.95 3.31 3.20
CA VAL A 158 16.58 4.00 1.96
C VAL A 158 17.64 3.77 0.87
N ALA A 159 18.90 4.08 1.15
CA ALA A 159 19.99 3.95 0.17
C ALA A 159 20.18 2.52 -0.33
N ALA A 160 19.80 1.51 0.47
CA ALA A 160 19.90 0.11 0.08
C ALA A 160 18.95 -0.30 -1.05
N TRP A 161 18.00 0.55 -1.45
CA TRP A 161 17.20 0.38 -2.67
C TRP A 161 17.96 0.72 -3.95
N ALA A 162 19.03 1.49 -3.86
CA ALA A 162 19.88 1.83 -5.00
C ALA A 162 20.57 0.62 -5.64
N SER A 163 20.71 -0.49 -4.90
CA SER A 163 21.28 -1.74 -5.40
C SER A 163 20.28 -2.64 -6.11
N THR A 164 19.03 -2.21 -6.29
CA THR A 164 17.99 -2.93 -7.02
C THR A 164 17.59 -2.17 -8.27
N ASP A 165 17.10 -2.86 -9.29
CA ASP A 165 16.48 -2.22 -10.46
C ASP A 165 14.94 -2.12 -10.33
N ARG A 166 14.40 -2.45 -9.15
CA ARG A 166 12.96 -2.47 -8.89
C ARG A 166 12.43 -1.05 -8.77
N PRO A 167 11.26 -0.70 -9.35
CA PRO A 167 10.73 0.65 -9.25
C PRO A 167 10.45 1.07 -7.79
N VAL A 168 10.85 2.30 -7.47
CA VAL A 168 10.54 2.98 -6.21
C VAL A 168 9.74 4.24 -6.53
N VAL A 169 8.42 4.20 -6.32
CA VAL A 169 7.52 5.32 -6.61
C VAL A 169 7.15 6.00 -5.30
N VAL A 170 7.43 7.29 -5.19
CA VAL A 170 7.30 8.06 -3.94
C VAL A 170 6.31 9.20 -4.14
N LEU A 171 5.10 9.06 -3.60
CA LEU A 171 4.08 10.10 -3.65
C LEU A 171 4.18 10.96 -2.41
N VAL A 172 4.53 12.23 -2.61
CA VAL A 172 4.78 13.20 -1.55
C VAL A 172 3.73 14.30 -1.63
N PRO A 173 2.88 14.50 -0.61
CA PRO A 173 1.94 15.60 -0.62
C PRO A 173 2.68 16.93 -0.49
N GLU A 174 2.26 17.93 -1.27
CA GLU A 174 2.85 19.27 -1.22
C GLU A 174 2.81 19.87 0.19
N LEU A 175 1.70 19.67 0.89
CA LEU A 175 1.40 20.25 2.19
C LEU A 175 1.49 19.20 3.31
N ASP A 176 2.39 18.21 3.17
CA ASP A 176 2.69 17.27 4.25
C ASP A 176 3.33 18.01 5.45
N ASP A 177 3.03 17.52 6.66
CA ASP A 177 3.53 18.05 7.92
C ASP A 177 4.85 17.37 8.35
N TYR A 178 5.20 16.22 7.74
CA TYR A 178 6.37 15.41 8.10
C TYR A 178 7.47 15.43 7.03
N LEU A 179 7.13 15.22 5.76
CA LEU A 179 8.10 15.20 4.67
C LEU A 179 7.53 15.85 3.40
N ARG A 180 8.11 16.99 3.01
CA ARG A 180 7.68 17.76 1.84
C ARG A 180 8.52 17.44 0.60
N PRO A 181 8.06 17.79 -0.62
CA PRO A 181 8.72 17.37 -1.86
C PRO A 181 10.21 17.70 -1.97
N ASP A 182 10.64 18.89 -1.56
CA ASP A 182 12.05 19.29 -1.64
C ASP A 182 12.94 18.45 -0.72
N GLU A 183 12.47 18.20 0.51
CA GLU A 183 13.17 17.34 1.46
C GLU A 183 13.16 15.88 1.01
N ALA A 184 12.03 15.39 0.53
CA ALA A 184 11.92 14.05 -0.02
C ALA A 184 12.90 13.84 -1.19
N ARG A 185 13.08 14.82 -2.08
CA ARG A 185 14.10 14.72 -3.15
C ARG A 185 15.51 14.52 -2.58
N GLN A 186 15.84 15.15 -1.46
CA GLN A 186 17.13 14.97 -0.80
C GLN A 186 17.23 13.58 -0.14
N ARG A 187 16.21 13.17 0.61
CA ARG A 187 16.19 11.88 1.34
C ARG A 187 16.23 10.67 0.40
N PHE A 188 15.58 10.77 -0.76
CA PHE A 188 15.55 9.70 -1.77
C PHE A 188 16.64 9.83 -2.84
N ALA A 189 17.51 10.86 -2.79
CA ALA A 189 18.56 11.08 -3.79
C ALA A 189 19.55 9.92 -3.92
N ALA A 190 19.69 9.10 -2.88
CA ALA A 190 20.53 7.91 -2.88
C ALA A 190 20.04 6.82 -3.84
N ILE A 191 18.77 6.86 -4.30
CA ILE A 191 18.15 5.89 -5.21
C ILE A 191 17.97 6.56 -6.59
N PRO A 192 18.90 6.36 -7.55
CA PRO A 192 18.89 7.12 -8.81
C PRO A 192 17.65 6.90 -9.67
N HIS A 193 17.00 5.75 -9.54
CA HIS A 193 15.80 5.37 -10.28
C HIS A 193 14.50 5.64 -9.50
N ALA A 194 14.54 6.28 -8.31
CA ALA A 194 13.34 6.61 -7.57
C ALA A 194 12.52 7.68 -8.31
N GLN A 195 11.24 7.41 -8.52
CA GLN A 195 10.29 8.34 -9.12
C GLN A 195 9.55 9.08 -8.01
N LEU A 196 9.97 10.31 -7.73
CA LEU A 196 9.29 11.19 -6.78
C LEU A 196 8.19 12.01 -7.48
N ILE A 197 6.97 11.90 -6.95
CA ILE A 197 5.77 12.54 -7.46
C ILE A 197 5.25 13.49 -6.37
N ALA A 198 5.51 14.78 -6.54
CA ALA A 198 4.88 15.81 -5.73
C ALA A 198 3.40 15.95 -6.11
N VAL A 199 2.51 15.96 -5.12
CA VAL A 199 1.07 16.07 -5.33
C VAL A 199 0.55 17.40 -4.80
N GLU A 200 0.17 18.28 -5.72
CA GLU A 200 -0.38 19.61 -5.43
C GLU A 200 -1.62 19.54 -4.55
N GLY A 201 -1.68 20.42 -3.55
CA GLY A 201 -2.75 20.50 -2.55
C GLY A 201 -2.91 19.24 -1.67
N GLY A 202 -2.06 18.24 -1.87
CA GLY A 202 -2.03 17.02 -1.07
C GLY A 202 -1.61 17.33 0.36
N LYS A 203 -2.25 16.67 1.31
CA LYS A 203 -1.85 16.64 2.72
C LYS A 203 -1.52 15.21 3.11
N HIS A 204 -0.86 15.01 4.25
CA HIS A 204 -0.41 13.70 4.72
C HIS A 204 -1.46 12.59 4.60
N LEU A 205 -2.72 12.95 4.90
CA LEU A 205 -3.83 12.02 4.92
C LEU A 205 -4.54 11.81 3.56
N TRP A 206 -4.21 12.51 2.47
CA TRP A 206 -4.90 12.33 1.17
C TRP A 206 -6.43 12.42 1.23
N VAL A 207 -6.96 13.36 2.03
CA VAL A 207 -8.41 13.50 2.25
C VAL A 207 -9.09 14.09 1.01
N GLY A 208 -10.26 13.57 0.68
CA GLY A 208 -11.09 14.02 -0.43
C GLY A 208 -10.99 13.14 -1.67
N GLU A 209 -12.03 13.18 -2.51
CA GLU A 209 -12.11 12.34 -3.71
C GLU A 209 -11.08 12.74 -4.77
N THR A 210 -10.74 14.03 -4.90
CA THR A 210 -9.67 14.48 -5.80
C THR A 210 -8.33 13.86 -5.44
N GLN A 211 -7.95 13.89 -4.15
CA GLN A 211 -6.70 13.29 -3.67
C GLN A 211 -6.74 11.77 -3.79
N THR A 212 -7.89 11.15 -3.51
CA THR A 212 -8.08 9.70 -3.73
C THR A 212 -7.85 9.34 -5.21
N ARG A 213 -8.50 10.03 -6.15
CA ARG A 213 -8.37 9.77 -7.59
C ARG A 213 -6.93 9.94 -8.05
N ARG A 214 -6.26 11.01 -7.61
CA ARG A 214 -4.84 11.23 -7.90
C ARG A 214 -3.98 10.07 -7.42
N VAL A 215 -4.09 9.68 -6.15
CA VAL A 215 -3.29 8.59 -5.57
C VAL A 215 -3.56 7.25 -6.28
N LEU A 216 -4.84 6.89 -6.51
CA LEU A 216 -5.18 5.66 -7.22
C LEU A 216 -4.67 5.66 -8.66
N THR A 217 -4.68 6.81 -9.33
CA THR A 217 -4.16 6.96 -10.70
C THR A 217 -2.65 6.69 -10.74
N GLU A 218 -1.88 7.25 -9.80
CA GLU A 218 -0.44 7.00 -9.72
C GLU A 218 -0.10 5.55 -9.34
N ILE A 219 -0.88 4.93 -8.46
CA ILE A 219 -0.76 3.50 -8.16
C ILE A 219 -0.94 2.68 -9.43
N VAL A 220 -2.00 2.93 -10.21
CA VAL A 220 -2.26 2.19 -11.44
C VAL A 220 -1.24 2.52 -12.53
N ALA A 221 -0.74 3.75 -12.60
CA ALA A 221 0.34 4.12 -13.53
C ALA A 221 1.60 3.27 -13.30
N ALA A 222 1.93 2.97 -12.05
CA ALA A 222 3.07 2.13 -11.70
C ALA A 222 2.81 0.63 -11.96
N VAL A 223 1.61 0.14 -11.64
CA VAL A 223 1.33 -1.31 -11.58
C VAL A 223 0.68 -1.86 -12.86
N ASN A 224 -0.25 -1.13 -13.45
CA ASN A 224 -0.99 -1.53 -14.66
C ASN A 224 -1.39 -0.29 -15.49
N ALA A 225 -0.41 0.35 -16.12
CA ALA A 225 -0.64 1.58 -16.89
C ALA A 225 -1.68 1.43 -18.03
N SER A 226 -1.88 0.21 -18.56
CA SER A 226 -2.89 -0.05 -19.59
C SER A 226 -4.33 0.11 -19.12
N ALA A 227 -4.58 0.13 -17.80
CA ALA A 227 -5.90 0.42 -17.23
C ALA A 227 -6.20 1.92 -17.11
N LEU A 228 -5.26 2.80 -17.48
CA LEU A 228 -5.48 4.24 -17.47
C LEU A 228 -6.12 4.75 -18.77
N PRO A 229 -6.98 5.79 -18.70
CA PRO A 229 -7.43 6.47 -17.49
C PRO A 229 -8.47 5.65 -16.70
N LEU A 230 -8.42 5.74 -15.37
CA LEU A 230 -9.43 5.09 -14.51
C LEU A 230 -10.82 5.69 -14.77
N ALA A 231 -11.81 4.81 -14.96
CA ALA A 231 -13.19 5.24 -15.15
C ALA A 231 -13.69 6.04 -13.92
N THR A 232 -14.45 7.09 -14.19
CA THR A 232 -15.10 7.92 -13.14
C THR A 232 -16.56 7.53 -12.92
N HIS A 233 -17.10 6.66 -13.77
CA HIS A 233 -18.47 6.18 -13.71
C HIS A 233 -18.48 4.67 -13.90
N TRP A 234 -19.30 3.98 -13.10
CA TRP A 234 -19.59 2.56 -13.26
C TRP A 234 -20.95 2.38 -13.95
N PRO A 235 -21.09 1.49 -14.94
CA PRO A 235 -22.38 1.19 -15.54
C PRO A 235 -23.37 0.72 -14.46
N PRO A 236 -24.64 1.15 -14.50
CA PRO A 236 -25.66 0.54 -13.64
C PRO A 236 -25.78 -0.95 -13.99
N ALA A 237 -26.00 -1.78 -12.97
CA ALA A 237 -26.35 -3.19 -13.15
C ALA A 237 -27.69 -3.35 -13.86
#